data_AF-A0A1C0T540-F1
#
_entry.id   AF-A0A1C0T540-F1
#
_cell.length_a   1.000
_cell.length_b   1.000
_cell.length_c   1.000
_cell.angle_alpha   90.00
_cell.angle_beta   90.00
_cell.angle_gamma   90.00
#
_symmetry.space_group_name_H-M   'P 1'
#
loop_
_entity.id
_entity.type
_entity.pdbx_description
1 polymer ?
#
loop_
_entity_poly.entity_id
_entity_poly.type
_entity_poly.pdbx_seq_one_letter_code
_entity_poly.pdbx_strand_id
1 'polypeptide(L)'
;MAATEILNRVDTVKAPQARVAPQAEKPSLIGLLREDMAKALVENGVPERQVKMRVSQLWHWLYVRGVSDFDEMLNVSKDMREMLKQHFTIARPEIVEEQTSGDGTRKWLLRFPARGAGRPVEIETVYIPEEGRGTLCISSQVGCTLTCSFCHTGTQKLVRNLTAEEILAQLLLARDRLGDFPERDTPQGAIVPAEGRKITNIVMMGMGEPLYNFDGVKTALLIASDGEGLSLSKRRITLSTSGIVPEIYRTGDEIGVMLAISLHAVRDDLRDMLVPINKKYPLKELMDACRAYPGLSNARRITFEYVMLKDVNDSLEDAKELVKLLKGVPAKINLIPFNPWPGTNYQCSDWEQIEKFADFINQAGYASPIRTPRGRDILAACGQLKSESERMRKVDRLAFEAMMIANHGED
;
A
#
# COMPACT_ATOMS: atom_id res chain seq x y z
N MET A 1 5.82 -51.73 11.96
CA MET A 1 6.73 -50.76 11.32
C MET A 1 5.86 -49.81 10.51
N ALA A 2 5.44 -48.73 11.13
CA ALA A 2 4.51 -47.74 10.59
C ALA A 2 5.17 -46.37 10.74
N ALA A 3 5.36 -45.66 9.63
CA ALA A 3 5.66 -44.23 9.59
C ALA A 3 5.54 -43.75 8.13
N THR A 4 4.29 -43.54 7.69
CA THR A 4 3.97 -42.76 6.50
C THR A 4 2.80 -41.84 6.89
N GLU A 5 2.83 -40.61 6.40
CA GLU A 5 1.81 -39.55 6.55
C GLU A 5 1.86 -38.68 7.82
N ILE A 6 2.67 -37.62 7.80
CA ILE A 6 2.30 -36.33 8.40
C ILE A 6 2.82 -35.22 7.47
N LEU A 7 1.97 -34.74 6.56
CA LEU A 7 2.13 -33.44 5.91
C LEU A 7 0.88 -32.61 6.20
N ASN A 8 1.15 -31.40 6.67
CA ASN A 8 0.23 -30.43 7.25
C ASN A 8 -1.03 -30.19 6.41
N ARG A 9 -2.19 -30.53 6.97
CA ARG A 9 -3.47 -29.90 6.60
C ARG A 9 -3.51 -28.54 7.30
N VAL A 10 -3.35 -27.48 6.52
CA VAL A 10 -3.79 -26.14 6.93
C VAL A 10 -5.25 -26.05 6.52
N ASP A 11 -6.14 -25.94 7.51
CA ASP A 11 -7.58 -25.83 7.27
C ASP A 11 -7.90 -24.46 6.65
N THR A 12 -7.97 -24.39 5.32
CA THR A 12 -8.54 -23.25 4.60
C THR A 12 -10.06 -23.37 4.63
N VAL A 13 -10.72 -22.64 5.53
CA VAL A 13 -12.18 -22.54 5.55
C VAL A 13 -12.62 -21.59 4.43
N LYS A 14 -13.09 -22.15 3.30
CA LYS A 14 -13.77 -21.35 2.25
C LYS A 14 -15.21 -21.08 2.66
N ALA A 15 -15.55 -19.80 2.86
CA ALA A 15 -16.94 -19.38 3.08
C ALA A 15 -17.77 -19.50 1.78
N PRO A 16 -19.07 -19.85 1.87
CA PRO A 16 -19.94 -19.96 0.71
C PRO A 16 -20.18 -18.59 0.05
N GLN A 17 -20.00 -18.51 -1.27
CA GLN A 17 -20.26 -17.31 -2.06
C GLN A 17 -21.76 -17.10 -2.27
N ALA A 18 -22.33 -16.06 -1.65
CA ALA A 18 -23.67 -15.59 -1.98
C ALA A 18 -23.62 -14.80 -3.30
N ARG A 19 -24.45 -15.17 -4.28
CA ARG A 19 -24.72 -14.35 -5.47
C ARG A 19 -25.52 -13.12 -5.06
N VAL A 20 -24.86 -11.96 -4.98
CA VAL A 20 -25.53 -10.67 -4.78
C VAL A 20 -25.72 -10.01 -6.14
N ALA A 21 -26.97 -9.67 -6.49
CA ALA A 21 -27.29 -8.91 -7.69
C ALA A 21 -26.55 -7.55 -7.67
N PRO A 22 -26.12 -7.01 -8.82
CA PRO A 22 -25.39 -5.74 -8.88
C PRO A 22 -26.33 -4.58 -8.55
N GLN A 23 -26.44 -4.23 -7.27
CA GLN A 23 -26.96 -2.94 -6.84
C GLN A 23 -25.99 -1.86 -7.32
N ALA A 24 -26.50 -0.72 -7.81
CA ALA A 24 -25.65 0.41 -8.17
C ALA A 24 -24.75 0.77 -6.97
N GLU A 25 -23.43 0.75 -7.20
CA GLU A 25 -22.44 0.93 -6.14
C GLU A 25 -22.55 2.36 -5.59
N LYS A 26 -22.95 2.48 -4.32
CA LYS A 26 -23.07 3.80 -3.67
C LYS A 26 -21.69 4.45 -3.54
N PRO A 27 -21.56 5.77 -3.77
CA PRO A 27 -20.31 6.46 -3.52
C PRO A 27 -19.90 6.36 -2.04
N SER A 28 -18.60 6.27 -1.79
CA SER A 28 -18.08 6.20 -0.44
C SER A 28 -17.81 7.59 0.13
N LEU A 29 -18.08 7.78 1.42
CA LEU A 29 -17.60 8.98 2.13
C LEU A 29 -16.13 8.87 2.55
N ILE A 30 -15.58 7.65 2.56
CA ILE A 30 -14.16 7.41 2.81
C ILE A 30 -13.36 7.87 1.59
N GLY A 31 -12.28 8.62 1.81
CA GLY A 31 -11.43 9.13 0.73
C GLY A 31 -11.89 10.44 0.10
N LEU A 32 -13.03 11.00 0.52
CA LEU A 32 -13.40 12.38 0.17
C LEU A 32 -12.63 13.39 1.02
N LEU A 33 -12.11 14.45 0.39
CA LEU A 33 -11.66 15.62 1.12
C LEU A 33 -12.86 16.32 1.77
N ARG A 34 -12.61 17.13 2.81
CA ARG A 34 -13.68 17.82 3.55
C ARG A 34 -14.57 18.68 2.65
N GLU A 35 -14.00 19.32 1.65
CA GLU A 35 -14.74 20.13 0.68
C GLU A 35 -15.66 19.28 -0.20
N ASP A 36 -15.18 18.12 -0.66
CA ASP A 36 -15.97 17.23 -1.50
C ASP A 36 -17.04 16.49 -0.69
N MET A 37 -16.73 16.13 0.57
CA MET A 37 -17.72 15.65 1.52
C MET A 37 -18.79 16.72 1.79
N ALA A 38 -18.42 17.99 1.94
CA ALA A 38 -19.37 19.08 2.12
C ALA A 38 -20.33 19.20 0.93
N LYS A 39 -19.78 19.21 -0.31
CA LYS A 39 -20.58 19.25 -1.54
C LYS A 39 -21.55 18.07 -1.61
N ALA A 40 -21.04 16.85 -1.40
CA ALA A 40 -21.86 15.63 -1.44
C ALA A 40 -23.00 15.66 -0.41
N LEU A 41 -22.76 16.19 0.79
CA LEU A 41 -23.81 16.34 1.81
C LEU A 41 -24.88 17.37 1.41
N VAL A 42 -24.47 18.51 0.84
CA VAL A 42 -25.42 19.56 0.41
C VAL A 42 -26.29 19.05 -0.75
N GLU A 43 -25.69 18.37 -1.72
CA GLU A 43 -26.39 17.76 -2.86
C GLU A 43 -27.45 16.74 -2.42
N ASN A 44 -27.26 16.11 -1.25
CA ASN A 44 -28.18 15.13 -0.67
C ASN A 44 -29.02 15.71 0.48
N GLY A 45 -29.22 17.03 0.50
CA GLY A 45 -30.23 17.68 1.34
C GLY A 45 -29.77 18.16 2.72
N VAL A 46 -28.46 18.12 3.03
CA VAL A 46 -27.94 18.75 4.25
C VAL A 46 -27.94 20.28 4.07
N PRO A 47 -28.61 21.06 4.93
CA PRO A 47 -28.62 22.51 4.80
C PRO A 47 -27.20 23.12 4.89
N GLU A 48 -26.87 24.06 4.01
CA GLU A 48 -25.55 24.70 3.97
C GLU A 48 -25.08 25.23 5.32
N ARG A 49 -26.00 25.82 6.10
CA ARG A 49 -25.72 26.32 7.46
C ARG A 49 -25.23 25.25 8.45
N GLN A 50 -25.48 23.97 8.18
CA GLN A 50 -25.07 22.84 9.03
C GLN A 50 -23.87 22.06 8.46
N VAL A 51 -23.51 22.26 7.19
CA VAL A 51 -22.59 21.36 6.48
C VAL A 51 -21.23 21.25 7.16
N LYS A 52 -20.66 22.37 7.62
CA LYS A 52 -19.35 22.40 8.28
C LYS A 52 -19.33 21.53 9.56
N MET A 53 -20.38 21.66 10.37
CA MET A 53 -20.55 20.86 11.58
C MET A 53 -20.73 19.39 11.25
N ARG A 54 -21.55 19.06 10.23
CA ARG A 54 -21.78 17.68 9.80
C ARG A 54 -20.53 17.01 9.25
N VAL A 55 -19.74 17.73 8.45
CA VAL A 55 -18.44 17.23 7.96
C VAL A 55 -17.52 16.93 9.14
N SER A 56 -17.39 17.83 10.12
CA SER A 56 -16.56 17.57 11.31
C SER A 56 -17.04 16.35 12.09
N GLN A 57 -18.35 16.21 12.27
CA GLN A 57 -18.97 15.06 12.95
C GLN A 57 -18.69 13.74 12.23
N LEU A 58 -18.92 13.69 10.91
CA LEU A 58 -18.66 12.48 10.11
C LEU A 58 -17.17 12.17 10.07
N TRP A 59 -16.31 13.18 9.90
CA TRP A 59 -14.85 13.00 9.89
C TRP A 59 -14.36 12.30 11.16
N HIS A 60 -14.86 12.74 12.32
CA HIS A 60 -14.54 12.11 13.61
C HIS A 60 -14.98 10.65 13.66
N TRP A 61 -16.21 10.35 13.23
CA TRP A 61 -16.69 8.97 13.21
C TRP A 61 -15.89 8.06 12.28
N LEU A 62 -15.56 8.55 11.08
CA LEU A 62 -14.85 7.76 10.07
C LEU A 62 -13.39 7.52 10.45
N TYR A 63 -12.69 8.55 10.92
CA TYR A 63 -11.23 8.52 11.00
C TYR A 63 -10.67 8.48 12.42
N VAL A 64 -11.46 8.89 13.43
CA VAL A 64 -11.08 8.77 14.85
C VAL A 64 -11.71 7.54 15.47
N ARG A 65 -13.02 7.33 15.27
CA ARG A 65 -13.75 6.18 15.84
C ARG A 65 -13.71 4.95 14.96
N GLY A 66 -13.50 5.10 13.66
CA GLY A 66 -13.33 3.98 12.74
C GLY A 66 -14.61 3.19 12.49
N VAL A 67 -15.78 3.82 12.50
CA VAL A 67 -17.04 3.09 12.26
C VAL A 67 -17.13 2.56 10.83
N SER A 68 -17.93 1.52 10.65
CA SER A 68 -18.20 0.91 9.34
C SER A 68 -19.69 0.84 9.02
N ASP A 69 -20.54 1.23 9.98
CA ASP A 69 -21.98 1.40 9.82
C ASP A 69 -22.40 2.80 10.29
N PHE A 70 -23.26 3.46 9.52
CA PHE A 70 -23.83 4.75 9.90
C PHE A 70 -24.66 4.66 11.19
N ASP A 71 -25.22 3.49 11.52
CA ASP A 71 -25.96 3.29 12.77
C ASP A 71 -25.12 3.48 14.02
N GLU A 72 -23.80 3.29 13.94
CA GLU A 72 -22.89 3.50 15.07
C GLU A 72 -22.74 5.00 15.42
N MET A 73 -23.17 5.93 14.55
CA MET A 73 -23.02 7.37 14.73
C MET A 73 -24.09 7.95 15.67
N LEU A 74 -24.02 7.65 16.96
CA LEU A 74 -25.09 7.92 17.94
C LEU A 74 -25.47 9.40 18.12
N ASN A 75 -24.58 10.33 17.76
CA ASN A 75 -24.85 11.78 17.83
C ASN A 75 -25.36 12.36 16.49
N VAL A 76 -25.53 11.53 15.45
CA VAL A 76 -26.14 11.89 14.16
C VAL A 76 -27.64 11.55 14.22
N SER A 77 -28.50 12.48 13.77
CA SER A 77 -29.95 12.24 13.82
C SER A 77 -30.34 11.02 12.97
N LYS A 78 -31.44 10.35 13.35
CA LYS A 78 -31.95 9.19 12.62
C LYS A 78 -32.17 9.52 11.14
N ASP A 79 -32.83 10.64 10.84
CA ASP A 79 -33.12 11.06 9.47
C ASP A 79 -31.84 11.24 8.64
N MET A 80 -30.78 11.79 9.23
CA MET A 80 -29.51 11.96 8.54
C MET A 80 -28.80 10.62 8.35
N ARG A 81 -28.82 9.70 9.32
CA ARG A 81 -28.26 8.35 9.15
C ARG A 81 -28.97 7.59 8.04
N GLU A 82 -30.31 7.70 7.94
CA GLU A 82 -31.07 7.09 6.85
C GLU A 82 -30.74 7.72 5.49
N MET A 83 -30.62 9.05 5.39
CA MET A 83 -30.12 9.71 4.18
C MET A 83 -28.72 9.20 3.80
N LEU A 84 -27.80 9.12 4.76
CA LEU A 84 -26.45 8.63 4.51
C LEU A 84 -26.44 7.18 4.00
N LYS A 85 -27.24 6.30 4.59
CA LYS A 85 -27.40 4.92 4.12
C LYS A 85 -28.01 4.83 2.74
N GLN A 86 -28.93 5.73 2.38
CA GLN A 86 -29.55 5.75 1.05
C GLN A 86 -28.54 6.13 -0.03
N HIS A 87 -27.71 7.13 0.23
CA HIS A 87 -26.86 7.76 -0.79
C HIS A 87 -25.39 7.36 -0.76
N PHE A 88 -24.88 6.85 0.36
CA PHE A 88 -23.45 6.60 0.55
C PHE A 88 -23.15 5.22 1.16
N THR A 89 -21.87 4.87 1.15
CA THR A 89 -21.31 3.73 1.90
C THR A 89 -20.07 4.14 2.70
N ILE A 90 -19.79 3.41 3.76
CA ILE A 90 -18.55 3.46 4.56
C ILE A 90 -18.04 2.06 4.89
N ALA A 91 -18.53 1.06 4.15
CA ALA A 91 -18.22 -0.35 4.36
C ALA A 91 -16.73 -0.63 4.16
N ARG A 92 -16.22 -1.64 4.86
CA ARG A 92 -14.87 -2.18 4.65
C ARG A 92 -14.87 -3.13 3.44
N PRO A 93 -13.72 -3.32 2.78
CA PRO A 93 -13.59 -4.33 1.73
C PRO A 93 -13.73 -5.73 2.33
N GLU A 94 -14.12 -6.68 1.49
CA GLU A 94 -14.18 -8.09 1.86
C GLU A 94 -12.75 -8.63 2.09
N ILE A 95 -12.54 -9.32 3.21
CA ILE A 95 -11.34 -10.11 3.44
C ILE A 95 -11.56 -11.48 2.80
N VAL A 96 -10.94 -11.71 1.65
CA VAL A 96 -10.97 -13.01 0.97
C VAL A 96 -10.11 -14.02 1.72
N GLU A 97 -8.98 -13.56 2.24
CA GLU A 97 -8.03 -14.39 2.96
C GLU A 97 -7.26 -13.56 3.99
N GLU A 98 -6.97 -14.16 5.16
CA GLU A 98 -6.07 -13.62 6.18
C GLU A 98 -5.04 -14.68 6.55
N GLN A 99 -3.75 -14.32 6.47
CA GLN A 99 -2.63 -15.18 6.85
C GLN A 99 -1.80 -14.49 7.95
N THR A 100 -1.32 -15.26 8.91
CA THR A 100 -0.42 -14.78 9.97
C THR A 100 0.85 -15.61 9.99
N SER A 101 2.00 -14.95 9.85
CA SER A 101 3.33 -15.54 9.95
C SER A 101 3.68 -15.86 11.39
N GLY A 102 4.59 -16.83 11.59
CA GLY A 102 5.18 -17.08 12.91
C GLY A 102 5.91 -15.88 13.52
N ASP A 103 6.33 -14.90 12.69
CA ASP A 103 6.95 -13.65 13.16
C ASP A 103 5.94 -12.53 13.50
N GLY A 104 4.64 -12.84 13.47
CA GLY A 104 3.54 -11.90 13.73
C GLY A 104 3.09 -11.06 12.54
N THR A 105 3.79 -11.11 11.39
CA THR A 105 3.37 -10.44 10.16
C THR A 105 2.01 -10.96 9.73
N ARG A 106 1.09 -10.05 9.41
CA ARG A 106 -0.24 -10.39 8.89
C ARG A 106 -0.38 -9.95 7.46
N LYS A 107 -0.97 -10.79 6.63
CA LYS A 107 -1.30 -10.47 5.24
C LYS A 107 -2.80 -10.65 5.03
N TRP A 108 -3.44 -9.66 4.43
CA TRP A 108 -4.83 -9.72 4.02
C TRP A 108 -4.94 -9.64 2.50
N LEU A 109 -5.70 -10.56 1.91
CA LEU A 109 -6.18 -10.46 0.53
C LEU A 109 -7.55 -9.78 0.56
N LEU A 110 -7.62 -8.57 0.01
CA LEU A 110 -8.81 -7.72 0.07
C LEU A 110 -9.45 -7.62 -1.31
N ARG A 111 -10.77 -7.84 -1.37
CA ARG A 111 -11.54 -7.70 -2.61
C ARG A 111 -12.25 -6.35 -2.66
N PHE A 112 -12.11 -5.71 -3.82
CA PHE A 112 -12.74 -4.46 -4.18
C PHE A 112 -13.66 -4.63 -5.40
N PRO A 113 -14.67 -3.75 -5.55
CA PRO A 113 -15.54 -3.74 -6.72
C PRO A 113 -14.79 -3.53 -8.03
N ALA A 114 -15.43 -3.87 -9.15
CA ALA A 114 -14.76 -3.90 -10.45
C ALA A 114 -14.25 -2.53 -10.90
N ARG A 115 -15.07 -1.47 -10.75
CA ARG A 115 -14.77 -0.08 -11.15
C ARG A 115 -14.02 0.02 -12.49
N GLY A 116 -14.63 -0.52 -13.55
CA GLY A 116 -14.09 -0.54 -14.90
C GLY A 116 -13.16 -1.71 -15.25
N ALA A 117 -12.82 -2.59 -14.29
CA ALA A 117 -12.04 -3.81 -14.54
C ALA A 117 -12.86 -4.97 -15.14
N GLY A 118 -14.20 -4.88 -15.10
CA GLY A 118 -15.14 -5.90 -15.57
C GLY A 118 -15.53 -6.96 -14.53
N ARG A 119 -14.66 -7.23 -13.56
CA ARG A 119 -14.91 -8.12 -12.41
C ARG A 119 -14.28 -7.54 -11.13
N PRO A 120 -14.70 -7.98 -9.94
CA PRO A 120 -14.04 -7.62 -8.68
C PRO A 120 -12.53 -7.87 -8.78
N VAL A 121 -11.77 -7.03 -8.08
CA VAL A 121 -10.30 -7.06 -8.08
C VAL A 121 -9.79 -7.25 -6.68
N GLU A 122 -8.62 -7.86 -6.55
CA GLU A 122 -8.03 -8.23 -5.29
C GLU A 122 -6.61 -7.65 -5.17
N ILE A 123 -6.29 -7.16 -3.97
CA ILE A 123 -4.96 -6.68 -3.61
C ILE A 123 -4.54 -7.25 -2.28
N GLU A 124 -3.25 -7.22 -2.00
CA GLU A 124 -2.70 -7.61 -0.71
C GLU A 124 -2.33 -6.38 0.13
N THR A 125 -2.50 -6.51 1.45
CA THR A 125 -2.06 -5.53 2.46
C THR A 125 -1.31 -6.28 3.56
N VAL A 126 -0.19 -5.74 4.02
CA VAL A 126 0.67 -6.43 4.99
C VAL A 126 0.90 -5.57 6.23
N TYR A 127 0.63 -6.11 7.40
CA TYR A 127 1.01 -5.52 8.68
C TYR A 127 2.25 -6.20 9.24
N ILE A 128 3.25 -5.40 9.62
CA ILE A 128 4.55 -5.85 10.09
C ILE A 128 4.76 -5.30 11.52
N PRO A 129 4.65 -6.15 12.57
CA PRO A 129 4.90 -5.72 13.94
C PRO A 129 6.40 -5.74 14.27
N GLU A 130 6.88 -4.71 14.97
CA GLU A 130 8.22 -4.61 15.53
C GLU A 130 8.12 -4.12 16.98
N GLU A 131 9.24 -4.17 17.71
CA GLU A 131 9.29 -3.64 19.06
C GLU A 131 8.92 -2.14 19.08
N GLY A 132 7.82 -1.80 19.74
CA GLY A 132 7.31 -0.42 19.85
C GLY A 132 6.81 0.21 18.54
N ARG A 133 6.68 -0.56 17.44
CA ARG A 133 6.25 -0.02 16.14
C ARG A 133 5.41 -1.04 15.37
N GLY A 134 4.36 -0.59 14.70
CA GLY A 134 3.66 -1.40 13.69
C GLY A 134 3.59 -0.67 12.37
N THR A 135 4.00 -1.35 11.30
CA THR A 135 4.09 -0.78 9.95
C THR A 135 3.07 -1.44 9.03
N LEU A 136 2.21 -0.65 8.39
CA LEU A 136 1.28 -1.14 7.38
C LEU A 136 1.82 -0.87 5.96
N CYS A 137 1.97 -1.93 5.18
CA CYS A 137 2.33 -1.89 3.78
C CYS A 137 1.06 -1.85 2.92
N ILE A 138 0.87 -0.74 2.21
CA ILE A 138 -0.36 -0.41 1.49
C ILE A 138 -0.12 -0.50 -0.02
N SER A 139 -1.07 -1.11 -0.73
CA SER A 139 -1.11 -1.18 -2.19
C SER A 139 -1.75 0.08 -2.79
N SER A 140 -1.27 0.53 -3.95
CA SER A 140 -1.78 1.69 -4.67
C SER A 140 -2.46 1.33 -6.00
N GLN A 141 -2.19 0.14 -6.54
CA GLN A 141 -2.75 -0.34 -7.79
C GLN A 141 -3.04 -1.84 -7.71
N VAL A 142 -3.84 -2.34 -8.65
CA VAL A 142 -4.03 -3.78 -8.89
C VAL A 142 -3.07 -4.21 -10.00
N GLY A 143 -2.05 -4.98 -9.66
CA GLY A 143 -0.89 -5.23 -10.52
C GLY A 143 0.04 -3.99 -10.61
N CYS A 144 1.00 -4.02 -11.53
CA CYS A 144 1.92 -2.89 -11.72
C CYS A 144 2.34 -2.75 -13.20
N THR A 145 2.57 -1.51 -13.66
CA THR A 145 3.01 -1.25 -15.05
C THR A 145 4.52 -1.32 -15.24
N LEU A 146 5.30 -1.31 -14.15
CA LEU A 146 6.75 -1.11 -14.24
C LEU A 146 7.55 -2.37 -14.56
N THR A 147 6.93 -3.55 -14.40
CA THR A 147 7.53 -4.85 -14.77
C THR A 147 8.96 -5.03 -14.26
N CYS A 148 9.27 -4.56 -13.04
CA CYS A 148 10.60 -4.75 -12.45
C CYS A 148 10.88 -6.25 -12.34
N SER A 149 12.01 -6.70 -12.89
CA SER A 149 12.25 -8.12 -13.17
C SER A 149 12.36 -8.99 -11.92
N PHE A 150 12.77 -8.41 -10.79
CA PHE A 150 12.89 -9.08 -9.49
C PHE A 150 11.58 -9.05 -8.68
N CYS A 151 10.54 -8.35 -9.13
CA CYS A 151 9.29 -8.15 -8.39
C CYS A 151 8.18 -9.10 -8.89
N HIS A 152 7.58 -9.87 -7.98
CA HIS A 152 6.48 -10.78 -8.31
C HIS A 152 5.24 -10.02 -8.81
N THR A 153 4.90 -8.88 -8.20
CA THR A 153 3.85 -7.97 -8.71
C THR A 153 4.18 -7.46 -10.11
N GLY A 154 5.47 -7.29 -10.43
CA GLY A 154 5.93 -6.90 -11.77
C GLY A 154 5.56 -7.91 -12.86
N THR A 155 5.27 -9.17 -12.49
CA THR A 155 4.78 -10.20 -13.42
C THR A 155 3.28 -10.07 -13.71
N GLN A 156 2.55 -9.32 -12.89
CA GLN A 156 1.12 -9.07 -13.03
C GLN A 156 0.90 -7.72 -13.74
N LYS A 157 0.31 -7.77 -14.94
CA LYS A 157 -0.03 -6.56 -15.70
C LYS A 157 -1.00 -5.70 -14.90
N LEU A 158 -0.85 -4.37 -15.03
CA LEU A 158 -1.77 -3.42 -14.43
C LEU A 158 -3.23 -3.70 -14.87
N VAL A 159 -4.11 -3.83 -13.88
CA VAL A 159 -5.56 -3.92 -14.08
C VAL A 159 -6.17 -2.52 -14.00
N ARG A 160 -6.02 -1.85 -12.85
CA ARG A 160 -6.45 -0.45 -12.63
C ARG A 160 -5.76 0.17 -11.41
N ASN A 161 -5.86 1.49 -11.31
CA ASN A 161 -5.53 2.24 -10.09
C ASN A 161 -6.57 1.98 -8.99
N LEU A 162 -6.12 2.04 -7.74
CA LEU A 162 -7.01 2.13 -6.59
C LEU A 162 -7.46 3.57 -6.38
N THR A 163 -8.70 3.77 -5.99
CA THR A 163 -9.22 5.07 -5.55
C THR A 163 -8.68 5.43 -4.17
N ALA A 164 -8.79 6.70 -3.76
CA ALA A 164 -8.37 7.14 -2.43
C ALA A 164 -9.10 6.37 -1.31
N GLU A 165 -10.39 6.06 -1.52
CA GLU A 165 -11.17 5.17 -0.67
C GLU A 165 -10.48 3.82 -0.47
N GLU A 166 -10.16 3.12 -1.57
CA GLU A 166 -9.61 1.77 -1.54
C GLU A 166 -8.21 1.73 -0.92
N ILE A 167 -7.43 2.81 -1.04
CA ILE A 167 -6.14 2.97 -0.37
C ILE A 167 -6.34 3.15 1.14
N LEU A 168 -7.24 4.04 1.56
CA LEU A 168 -7.54 4.27 2.98
C LEU A 168 -8.22 3.08 3.65
N ALA A 169 -9.06 2.36 2.92
CA ALA A 169 -9.80 1.20 3.42
C ALA A 169 -8.85 0.09 3.92
N GLN A 170 -7.67 -0.05 3.31
CA GLN A 170 -6.61 -0.95 3.80
C GLN A 170 -6.17 -0.58 5.22
N LEU A 171 -5.96 0.72 5.47
CA LEU A 171 -5.60 1.22 6.79
C LEU A 171 -6.75 1.09 7.80
N LEU A 172 -7.97 1.47 7.42
CA LEU A 172 -9.12 1.37 8.30
C LEU A 172 -9.42 -0.09 8.69
N LEU A 173 -9.35 -1.00 7.73
CA LEU A 173 -9.52 -2.44 7.96
C LEU A 173 -8.42 -2.97 8.89
N ALA A 174 -7.15 -2.65 8.62
CA ALA A 174 -6.06 -3.12 9.47
C ALA A 174 -6.18 -2.58 10.90
N ARG A 175 -6.60 -1.32 11.07
CA ARG A 175 -6.87 -0.76 12.40
C ARG A 175 -8.01 -1.48 13.11
N ASP A 176 -9.11 -1.79 12.43
CA ASP A 176 -10.20 -2.60 13.00
C ASP A 176 -9.70 -3.99 13.41
N ARG A 177 -9.02 -4.70 12.50
CA ARG A 177 -8.54 -6.08 12.73
C ARG A 177 -7.54 -6.17 13.87
N LEU A 178 -6.78 -5.11 14.12
CA LEU A 178 -5.83 -5.05 15.23
C LEU A 178 -6.46 -4.47 16.51
N GLY A 179 -7.68 -3.92 16.46
CA GLY A 179 -8.31 -3.20 17.57
C GLY A 179 -7.64 -1.85 17.87
N ASP A 180 -7.10 -1.18 16.86
CA ASP A 180 -6.32 0.07 16.97
C ASP A 180 -7.18 1.35 17.04
N PHE A 181 -8.50 1.22 16.95
CA PHE A 181 -9.42 2.31 17.23
C PHE A 181 -9.69 2.43 18.74
N PRO A 182 -10.07 3.63 19.23
CA PRO A 182 -10.41 3.81 20.64
C PRO A 182 -11.50 2.83 21.08
N GLU A 183 -11.42 2.36 22.33
CA GLU A 183 -12.43 1.48 22.94
C GLU A 183 -12.61 0.13 22.21
N ARG A 184 -11.59 -0.32 21.45
CA ARG A 184 -11.52 -1.65 20.84
C ARG A 184 -10.43 -2.49 21.52
N ASP A 185 -10.73 -3.75 21.76
CA ASP A 185 -9.77 -4.68 22.34
C ASP A 185 -8.77 -5.19 21.30
N THR A 186 -7.52 -5.38 21.74
CA THR A 186 -6.53 -6.12 20.95
C THR A 186 -6.94 -7.59 20.86
N PRO A 187 -6.96 -8.21 19.66
CA PRO A 187 -7.21 -9.63 19.54
C PRO A 187 -6.21 -10.45 20.37
N GLN A 188 -6.70 -11.48 21.05
CA GLN A 188 -5.86 -12.37 21.86
C GLN A 188 -4.76 -13.00 21.00
N GLY A 189 -3.52 -13.00 21.51
CA GLY A 189 -2.36 -13.56 20.81
C GLY A 189 -1.82 -12.70 19.67
N ALA A 190 -2.33 -11.48 19.46
CA ALA A 190 -1.76 -10.59 18.45
C ALA A 190 -0.39 -10.04 18.89
N ILE A 191 0.61 -10.20 18.03
CA ILE A 191 1.91 -9.54 18.20
C ILE A 191 1.77 -8.10 17.68
N VAL A 192 1.63 -7.14 18.59
CA VAL A 192 1.47 -5.71 18.32
C VAL A 192 2.22 -4.89 19.38
N PRO A 193 2.52 -3.60 19.13
CA PRO A 193 3.02 -2.71 20.17
C PRO A 193 2.16 -2.76 21.44
N ALA A 194 2.81 -2.89 22.61
CA ALA A 194 2.14 -3.05 23.90
C ALA A 194 1.45 -1.77 24.39
N GLU A 195 1.94 -0.60 23.97
CA GLU A 195 1.41 0.70 24.36
C GLU A 195 1.13 1.57 23.14
N GLY A 196 0.12 2.42 23.26
CA GLY A 196 -0.24 3.40 22.23
C GLY A 196 -0.88 2.77 20.99
N ARG A 197 -0.56 3.34 19.82
CA ARG A 197 -1.11 2.87 18.54
C ARG A 197 -0.40 1.62 18.07
N LYS A 198 -1.18 0.68 17.54
CA LYS A 198 -0.72 -0.56 16.92
C LYS A 198 -0.21 -0.30 15.51
N ILE A 199 -0.86 0.60 14.77
CA ILE A 199 -0.34 1.09 13.48
C ILE A 199 0.26 2.48 13.70
N THR A 200 1.58 2.55 13.67
CA THR A 200 2.34 3.80 13.86
C THR A 200 2.90 4.33 12.55
N ASN A 201 3.11 3.46 11.57
CA ASN A 201 3.77 3.77 10.30
C ASN A 201 2.98 3.19 9.13
N ILE A 202 3.00 3.89 7.99
CA ILE A 202 2.51 3.36 6.72
C ILE A 202 3.59 3.50 5.65
N VAL A 203 3.68 2.51 4.77
CA VAL A 203 4.58 2.51 3.63
C VAL A 203 3.81 2.17 2.36
N MET A 204 3.99 2.97 1.32
CA MET A 204 3.44 2.69 -0.02
C MET A 204 4.41 1.76 -0.76
N MET A 205 4.49 0.52 -0.30
CA MET A 205 5.39 -0.53 -0.81
C MET A 205 4.63 -1.84 -1.10
N GLY A 206 3.30 -1.78 -1.17
CA GLY A 206 2.46 -2.91 -1.56
C GLY A 206 2.47 -3.10 -3.07
N MET A 207 1.33 -3.47 -3.64
CA MET A 207 1.17 -3.63 -5.08
C MET A 207 1.03 -2.25 -5.78
N GLY A 208 1.77 -2.07 -6.87
CA GLY A 208 1.68 -0.91 -7.75
C GLY A 208 2.83 0.11 -7.62
N GLU A 209 2.89 1.04 -8.55
CA GLU A 209 3.73 2.25 -8.50
C GLU A 209 2.86 3.42 -8.03
N PRO A 210 3.05 3.92 -6.79
CA PRO A 210 2.22 5.00 -6.23
C PRO A 210 2.17 6.25 -7.10
N LEU A 211 3.26 6.61 -7.77
CA LEU A 211 3.31 7.85 -8.55
C LEU A 211 2.57 7.76 -9.90
N TYR A 212 2.27 6.56 -10.40
CA TYR A 212 1.32 6.38 -11.51
C TYR A 212 -0.15 6.39 -11.07
N ASN A 213 -0.38 6.49 -9.76
CA ASN A 213 -1.68 6.74 -9.17
C ASN A 213 -1.63 8.00 -8.27
N PHE A 214 -0.98 9.05 -8.75
CA PHE A 214 -0.63 10.21 -7.92
C PHE A 214 -1.85 10.82 -7.20
N ASP A 215 -2.94 11.12 -7.91
CA ASP A 215 -4.07 11.84 -7.30
C ASP A 215 -4.80 11.00 -6.23
N GLY A 216 -4.97 9.69 -6.48
CA GLY A 216 -5.55 8.76 -5.52
C GLY A 216 -4.66 8.62 -4.27
N VAL A 217 -3.36 8.47 -4.47
CA VAL A 217 -2.37 8.37 -3.39
C VAL A 217 -2.28 9.66 -2.60
N LYS A 218 -2.17 10.82 -3.26
CA LYS A 218 -2.13 12.16 -2.63
C LYS A 218 -3.32 12.33 -1.70
N THR A 219 -4.52 12.11 -2.20
CA THR A 219 -5.76 12.27 -1.42
C THR A 219 -5.76 11.36 -0.21
N ALA A 220 -5.43 10.08 -0.38
CA ALA A 220 -5.37 9.12 0.72
C ALA A 220 -4.32 9.50 1.78
N LEU A 221 -3.11 9.93 1.37
CA LEU A 221 -2.05 10.29 2.30
C LEU A 221 -2.34 11.60 3.05
N LEU A 222 -2.98 12.58 2.39
CA LEU A 222 -3.41 13.81 3.05
C LEU A 222 -4.44 13.50 4.15
N ILE A 223 -5.44 12.67 3.85
CA ILE A 223 -6.46 12.22 4.82
C ILE A 223 -5.81 11.40 5.95
N ALA A 224 -4.90 10.48 5.63
CA ALA A 224 -4.19 9.69 6.62
C ALA A 224 -3.37 10.55 7.60
N SER A 225 -2.85 11.69 7.11
CA SER A 225 -2.06 12.64 7.90
C SER A 225 -2.86 13.76 8.56
N ASP A 226 -4.17 13.85 8.30
CA ASP A 226 -5.04 14.90 8.86
C ASP A 226 -5.07 14.81 10.39
N GLY A 227 -4.77 15.93 11.05
CA GLY A 227 -4.61 16.00 12.51
C GLY A 227 -5.91 15.91 13.31
N GLU A 228 -7.06 15.97 12.65
CA GLU A 228 -8.38 15.80 13.27
C GLU A 228 -9.01 14.44 12.91
N GLY A 229 -8.27 13.58 12.19
CA GLY A 229 -8.72 12.25 11.79
C GLY A 229 -7.70 11.18 12.18
N LEU A 230 -7.19 10.46 11.18
CA LEU A 230 -6.24 9.37 11.39
C LEU A 230 -4.93 9.85 12.04
N SER A 231 -4.53 11.10 11.83
CA SER A 231 -3.42 11.77 12.54
C SER A 231 -2.09 11.01 12.49
N LEU A 232 -1.77 10.37 11.35
CA LEU A 232 -0.44 9.80 11.14
C LEU A 232 0.57 10.91 10.81
N SER A 233 1.66 10.97 11.55
CA SER A 233 2.72 11.93 11.24
C SER A 233 3.27 11.70 9.84
N LYS A 234 3.40 12.77 9.04
CA LYS A 234 4.05 12.70 7.71
C LYS A 234 5.47 12.12 7.75
N ARG A 235 6.16 12.17 8.90
CA ARG A 235 7.48 11.52 9.12
C ARG A 235 7.41 10.00 9.28
N ARG A 236 6.21 9.45 9.49
CA ARG A 236 5.94 8.01 9.63
C ARG A 236 5.17 7.45 8.43
N ILE A 237 4.94 8.28 7.41
CA ILE A 237 4.40 7.91 6.11
C ILE A 237 5.56 7.91 5.12
N THR A 238 5.85 6.76 4.50
CA THR A 238 6.88 6.66 3.46
C THR A 238 6.25 6.29 2.12
N LEU A 239 6.38 7.17 1.13
CA LEU A 239 6.05 6.85 -0.26
C LEU A 239 7.29 6.28 -0.95
N SER A 240 7.19 5.05 -1.46
CA SER A 240 8.24 4.46 -2.30
C SER A 240 7.91 4.64 -3.77
N THR A 241 8.90 4.96 -4.59
CA THR A 241 8.75 5.04 -6.05
C THR A 241 9.95 4.45 -6.77
N SER A 242 9.70 3.88 -7.95
CA SER A 242 10.74 3.43 -8.88
C SER A 242 11.34 4.57 -9.71
N GLY A 243 10.84 5.80 -9.56
CA GLY A 243 11.43 6.99 -10.15
C GLY A 243 10.59 7.66 -11.24
N ILE A 244 9.30 7.92 -10.99
CA ILE A 244 8.50 8.78 -11.88
C ILE A 244 8.90 10.24 -11.64
N VAL A 245 9.97 10.70 -12.29
CA VAL A 245 10.67 11.96 -11.98
C VAL A 245 9.75 13.17 -11.82
N PRO A 246 8.81 13.49 -12.75
CA PRO A 246 7.92 14.63 -12.59
C PRO A 246 7.07 14.58 -11.31
N GLU A 247 6.65 13.38 -10.91
CA GLU A 247 5.78 13.18 -9.75
C GLU A 247 6.54 13.19 -8.42
N ILE A 248 7.88 13.04 -8.44
CA ILE A 248 8.72 13.22 -7.24
C ILE A 248 8.65 14.66 -6.75
N TYR A 249 8.74 15.63 -7.67
CA TYR A 249 8.61 17.06 -7.35
C TYR A 249 7.23 17.34 -6.74
N ARG A 250 6.17 16.90 -7.42
CA ARG A 250 4.78 17.04 -6.93
C ARG A 250 4.56 16.37 -5.58
N THR A 251 5.19 15.23 -5.31
CA THR A 251 5.10 14.55 -4.00
C THR A 251 5.67 15.41 -2.88
N GLY A 252 6.81 16.07 -3.15
CA GLY A 252 7.44 16.99 -2.21
C GLY A 252 6.55 18.18 -1.89
N ASP A 253 6.03 18.83 -2.92
CA ASP A 253 5.29 20.09 -2.82
C ASP A 253 3.86 19.89 -2.31
N GLU A 254 3.16 18.87 -2.79
CA GLU A 254 1.73 18.69 -2.58
C GLU A 254 1.40 17.73 -1.41
N ILE A 255 2.33 16.85 -1.01
CA ILE A 255 2.10 15.83 0.03
C ILE A 255 3.04 16.02 1.23
N GLY A 256 4.35 16.11 0.98
CA GLY A 256 5.36 16.39 2.00
C GLY A 256 5.60 15.23 2.99
N VAL A 257 5.52 13.98 2.53
CA VAL A 257 5.81 12.76 3.32
C VAL A 257 7.30 12.39 3.27
N MET A 258 7.69 11.25 3.86
CA MET A 258 9.03 10.67 3.64
C MET A 258 9.09 10.01 2.25
N LEU A 259 10.24 10.09 1.59
CA LEU A 259 10.46 9.51 0.27
C LEU A 259 11.43 8.34 0.35
N ALA A 260 11.06 7.24 -0.29
CA ALA A 260 11.94 6.12 -0.61
C ALA A 260 12.05 5.94 -2.13
N ILE A 261 13.25 5.59 -2.60
CA ILE A 261 13.55 5.36 -4.02
C ILE A 261 13.95 3.91 -4.20
N SER A 262 13.20 3.18 -5.01
CA SER A 262 13.54 1.84 -5.51
C SER A 262 14.66 1.96 -6.55
N LEU A 263 15.90 2.05 -6.07
CA LEU A 263 17.08 2.32 -6.89
C LEU A 263 17.59 1.05 -7.57
N HIS A 264 17.98 0.06 -6.77
CA HIS A 264 18.35 -1.31 -7.16
C HIS A 264 19.51 -1.52 -8.16
N ALA A 265 20.06 -0.47 -8.77
CA ALA A 265 21.28 -0.51 -9.56
C ALA A 265 21.91 0.89 -9.64
N VAL A 266 23.23 0.93 -9.82
CA VAL A 266 24.03 2.17 -9.82
C VAL A 266 24.51 2.60 -11.21
N ARG A 267 24.21 1.79 -12.24
CA ARG A 267 24.52 2.05 -13.64
C ARG A 267 23.23 1.91 -14.46
N ASP A 268 23.06 2.79 -15.46
CA ASP A 268 21.83 2.85 -16.25
C ASP A 268 21.57 1.55 -17.03
N ASP A 269 22.60 0.91 -17.58
CA ASP A 269 22.49 -0.36 -18.33
C ASP A 269 21.85 -1.48 -17.50
N LEU A 270 22.31 -1.65 -16.26
CA LEU A 270 21.74 -2.63 -15.34
C LEU A 270 20.37 -2.19 -14.84
N ARG A 271 20.19 -0.90 -14.54
CA ARG A 271 18.91 -0.39 -14.04
C ARG A 271 17.81 -0.45 -15.10
N ASP A 272 18.15 -0.28 -16.37
CA ASP A 272 17.25 -0.46 -17.51
C ASP A 272 16.68 -1.89 -17.61
N MET A 273 17.43 -2.88 -17.12
CA MET A 273 16.98 -4.27 -17.05
C MET A 273 16.14 -4.53 -15.80
N LEU A 274 16.63 -4.11 -14.63
CA LEU A 274 15.99 -4.40 -13.35
C LEU A 274 14.73 -3.56 -13.09
N VAL A 275 14.78 -2.29 -13.48
CA VAL A 275 13.76 -1.26 -13.23
C VAL A 275 13.52 -0.48 -14.54
N PRO A 276 12.76 -1.04 -15.50
CA PRO A 276 12.69 -0.55 -16.89
C PRO A 276 12.28 0.92 -17.09
N ILE A 277 11.64 1.55 -16.09
CA ILE A 277 11.33 2.97 -16.10
C ILE A 277 12.58 3.86 -16.18
N ASN A 278 13.76 3.34 -15.84
CA ASN A 278 15.04 4.02 -16.00
C ASN A 278 15.31 4.47 -17.44
N LYS A 279 14.84 3.72 -18.44
CA LYS A 279 14.94 4.11 -19.86
C LYS A 279 14.24 5.42 -20.18
N LYS A 280 13.19 5.75 -19.42
CA LYS A 280 12.45 7.01 -19.54
C LYS A 280 13.03 8.09 -18.62
N TYR A 281 13.44 7.70 -17.42
CA TYR A 281 14.00 8.61 -16.40
C TYR A 281 15.32 8.03 -15.87
N PRO A 282 16.45 8.32 -16.54
CA PRO A 282 17.76 7.77 -16.18
C PRO A 282 18.24 8.23 -14.80
N LEU A 283 19.27 7.55 -14.27
CA LEU A 283 19.82 7.81 -12.94
C LEU A 283 20.15 9.28 -12.68
N LYS A 284 20.69 9.98 -13.68
CA LYS A 284 21.00 11.41 -13.54
C LYS A 284 19.75 12.23 -13.22
N GLU A 285 18.68 12.07 -13.99
CA GLU A 285 17.42 12.80 -13.79
C GLU A 285 16.74 12.42 -12.47
N LEU A 286 16.77 11.13 -12.13
CA LEU A 286 16.27 10.63 -10.85
C LEU A 286 16.99 11.27 -9.67
N MET A 287 18.32 11.32 -9.71
CA MET A 287 19.11 11.91 -8.64
C MET A 287 18.94 13.44 -8.56
N ASP A 288 18.76 14.12 -9.69
CA ASP A 288 18.46 15.56 -9.72
C ASP A 288 17.10 15.85 -9.05
N ALA A 289 16.07 15.03 -9.32
CA ALA A 289 14.78 15.12 -8.62
C ALA A 289 14.89 14.80 -7.13
N CYS A 290 15.71 13.81 -6.76
CA CYS A 290 15.97 13.48 -5.37
C CYS A 290 16.64 14.66 -4.63
N ARG A 291 17.62 15.35 -5.25
CA ARG A 291 18.28 16.52 -4.65
C ARG A 291 17.34 17.71 -4.46
N ALA A 292 16.35 17.84 -5.34
CA ALA A 292 15.36 18.91 -5.28
C ALA A 292 14.22 18.65 -4.28
N TYR A 293 14.14 17.46 -3.66
CA TYR A 293 13.06 17.13 -2.75
C TYR A 293 13.06 18.09 -1.52
N PRO A 294 11.91 18.66 -1.12
CA PRO A 294 11.90 19.73 -0.13
C PRO A 294 12.20 19.25 1.29
N GLY A 295 13.00 20.04 2.00
CA GLY A 295 13.32 19.82 3.42
C GLY A 295 14.34 18.72 3.69
N LEU A 296 15.13 18.33 2.70
CA LEU A 296 16.22 17.37 2.88
C LEU A 296 17.22 17.84 3.92
N SER A 297 17.53 16.94 4.84
CA SER A 297 18.52 17.15 5.89
C SER A 297 18.93 15.81 6.49
N ASN A 298 19.93 15.81 7.36
CA ASN A 298 20.28 14.60 8.11
C ASN A 298 19.14 14.07 9.00
N ALA A 299 18.15 14.90 9.33
CA ALA A 299 16.93 14.50 10.06
C ALA A 299 15.79 14.04 9.13
N ARG A 300 15.83 14.40 7.84
CA ARG A 300 14.85 14.03 6.82
C ARG A 300 15.59 13.57 5.57
N ARG A 301 16.09 12.33 5.64
CA ARG A 301 16.84 11.68 4.56
C ARG A 301 15.91 10.98 3.59
N ILE A 302 16.33 10.85 2.34
CA ILE A 302 15.72 9.91 1.38
C ILE A 302 16.25 8.52 1.69
N THR A 303 15.36 7.53 1.68
CA THR A 303 15.77 6.13 1.77
C THR A 303 15.96 5.58 0.36
N PHE A 304 17.13 5.07 0.04
CA PHE A 304 17.36 4.33 -1.20
C PHE A 304 17.24 2.85 -0.89
N GLU A 305 16.22 2.21 -1.48
CA GLU A 305 16.00 0.77 -1.38
C GLU A 305 16.90 0.08 -2.43
N TYR A 306 17.69 -0.89 -1.98
CA TYR A 306 18.64 -1.62 -2.81
C TYR A 306 18.48 -3.12 -2.57
N VAL A 307 18.02 -3.85 -3.57
CA VAL A 307 17.79 -5.29 -3.44
C VAL A 307 19.10 -6.00 -3.71
N MET A 308 19.46 -6.97 -2.88
CA MET A 308 20.73 -7.69 -2.97
C MET A 308 20.55 -8.95 -3.83
N LEU A 309 20.90 -8.82 -5.11
CA LEU A 309 20.81 -9.88 -6.11
C LEU A 309 22.19 -10.44 -6.37
N LYS A 310 22.37 -11.72 -6.06
CA LYS A 310 23.65 -12.43 -6.13
C LYS A 310 24.26 -12.33 -7.52
N ASP A 311 25.52 -11.89 -7.60
CA ASP A 311 26.32 -11.78 -8.83
C ASP A 311 25.71 -10.86 -9.90
N VAL A 312 24.76 -9.99 -9.52
CA VAL A 312 24.05 -9.08 -10.43
C VAL A 312 24.32 -7.62 -10.08
N ASN A 313 24.16 -7.25 -8.80
CA ASN A 313 24.26 -5.86 -8.35
C ASN A 313 24.91 -5.72 -6.96
N ASP A 314 25.53 -6.77 -6.45
CA ASP A 314 25.99 -6.89 -5.07
C ASP A 314 27.52 -6.86 -4.93
N SER A 315 28.25 -6.44 -5.97
CA SER A 315 29.71 -6.33 -5.91
C SER A 315 30.15 -5.12 -5.08
N LEU A 316 31.37 -5.15 -4.54
CA LEU A 316 31.95 -3.97 -3.86
C LEU A 316 32.21 -2.80 -4.82
N GLU A 317 32.31 -3.06 -6.12
CA GLU A 317 32.39 -1.98 -7.11
C GLU A 317 31.05 -1.26 -7.27
N ASP A 318 29.94 -2.00 -7.24
CA ASP A 318 28.60 -1.41 -7.19
C ASP A 318 28.42 -0.58 -5.91
N ALA A 319 28.97 -1.02 -4.77
CA ALA A 319 28.94 -0.24 -3.52
C ALA A 319 29.70 1.09 -3.64
N LYS A 320 30.87 1.11 -4.30
CA LYS A 320 31.63 2.34 -4.57
C LYS A 320 30.87 3.31 -5.46
N GLU A 321 30.32 2.81 -6.57
CA GLU A 321 29.55 3.64 -7.49
C GLU A 321 28.24 4.12 -6.84
N LEU A 322 27.64 3.35 -5.91
CA LEU A 322 26.49 3.80 -5.10
C LEU A 322 26.85 5.03 -4.27
N VAL A 323 27.96 4.98 -3.52
CA VAL A 323 28.43 6.10 -2.69
C VAL A 323 28.65 7.36 -3.53
N LYS A 324 29.23 7.19 -4.72
CA LYS A 324 29.50 8.27 -5.66
C LYS A 324 28.21 8.85 -6.25
N LEU A 325 27.26 8.00 -6.63
CA LEU A 325 25.95 8.42 -7.17
C LEU A 325 25.17 9.24 -6.15
N LEU A 326 25.19 8.83 -4.88
CA LEU A 326 24.44 9.47 -3.79
C LEU A 326 25.12 10.73 -3.23
N LYS A 327 26.33 11.07 -3.69
CA LYS A 327 27.06 12.25 -3.23
C LYS A 327 26.19 13.51 -3.30
N GLY A 328 26.09 14.19 -2.16
CA GLY A 328 25.30 15.42 -2.00
C GLY A 328 23.81 15.21 -1.69
N VAL A 329 23.35 13.97 -1.52
CA VAL A 329 21.99 13.67 -1.06
C VAL A 329 22.03 13.16 0.37
N PRO A 330 21.34 13.81 1.34
CA PRO A 330 21.13 13.24 2.66
C PRO A 330 20.35 11.93 2.53
N ALA A 331 21.06 10.80 2.68
CA ALA A 331 20.55 9.49 2.31
C ALA A 331 20.72 8.45 3.43
N LYS A 332 19.85 7.46 3.38
CA LYS A 332 19.99 6.17 4.06
C LYS A 332 19.83 5.08 3.00
N ILE A 333 20.61 4.01 3.07
CA ILE A 333 20.59 2.94 2.07
C ILE A 333 20.05 1.68 2.74
N ASN A 334 18.81 1.33 2.42
CA ASN A 334 18.19 0.13 2.98
C ASN A 334 18.52 -1.06 2.08
N LEU A 335 19.41 -1.94 2.54
CA LEU A 335 19.73 -3.16 1.81
C LEU A 335 18.64 -4.20 2.07
N ILE A 336 18.05 -4.73 1.00
CA ILE A 336 16.98 -5.72 1.06
C ILE A 336 17.55 -7.06 0.59
N PRO A 337 17.79 -8.03 1.49
CA PRO A 337 18.02 -9.40 1.09
C PRO A 337 16.85 -9.88 0.22
N PHE A 338 17.16 -10.34 -0.99
CA PHE A 338 16.13 -10.72 -1.95
C PHE A 338 15.23 -11.83 -1.40
N ASN A 339 13.92 -11.67 -1.59
CA ASN A 339 12.92 -12.66 -1.22
C ASN A 339 12.52 -13.44 -2.47
N PRO A 340 13.00 -14.67 -2.66
CA PRO A 340 12.70 -15.44 -3.85
C PRO A 340 11.21 -15.77 -3.95
N TRP A 341 10.72 -15.90 -5.17
CA TRP A 341 9.35 -16.30 -5.49
C TRP A 341 9.37 -17.31 -6.65
N PRO A 342 8.35 -18.16 -6.81
CA PRO A 342 8.37 -19.24 -7.80
C PRO A 342 8.59 -18.74 -9.24
N GLY A 343 9.65 -19.22 -9.90
CA GLY A 343 9.98 -18.87 -11.27
C GLY A 343 10.85 -17.62 -11.46
N THR A 344 11.37 -17.03 -10.38
CA THR A 344 12.35 -15.94 -10.48
C THR A 344 13.71 -16.43 -11.02
N ASN A 345 14.40 -15.57 -11.78
CA ASN A 345 15.75 -15.84 -12.29
C ASN A 345 16.86 -15.33 -11.35
N TYR A 346 16.49 -14.76 -10.20
CA TYR A 346 17.42 -14.14 -9.27
C TYR A 346 17.63 -14.99 -8.02
N GLN A 347 18.78 -14.80 -7.39
CA GLN A 347 19.11 -15.40 -6.10
C GLN A 347 19.44 -14.30 -5.10
N CYS A 348 19.17 -14.56 -3.82
CA CYS A 348 19.61 -13.67 -2.76
C CYS A 348 21.13 -13.75 -2.65
N SER A 349 21.78 -12.59 -2.54
CA SER A 349 23.20 -12.50 -2.19
C SER A 349 23.48 -13.27 -0.90
N ASP A 350 24.70 -13.81 -0.81
CA ASP A 350 25.16 -14.48 0.40
C ASP A 350 25.26 -13.47 1.55
N TRP A 351 24.93 -13.88 2.76
CA TRP A 351 24.86 -12.98 3.92
C TRP A 351 26.17 -12.23 4.16
N GLU A 352 27.31 -12.92 4.07
CA GLU A 352 28.65 -12.32 4.20
C GLU A 352 28.91 -11.23 3.14
N GLN A 353 28.39 -11.40 1.92
CA GLN A 353 28.53 -10.40 0.86
C GLN A 353 27.65 -9.17 1.15
N ILE A 354 26.44 -9.38 1.67
CA ILE A 354 25.56 -8.29 2.09
C ILE A 354 26.20 -7.48 3.23
N GLU A 355 26.80 -8.15 4.21
CA GLU A 355 27.53 -7.50 5.31
C GLU A 355 28.72 -6.69 4.80
N LYS A 356 29.55 -7.26 3.91
CA LYS A 356 30.66 -6.53 3.27
C LYS A 356 30.20 -5.30 2.52
N PHE A 357 29.09 -5.40 1.77
CA PHE A 357 28.49 -4.27 1.07
C PHE A 357 28.01 -3.21 2.07
N ALA A 358 27.27 -3.60 3.09
CA ALA A 358 26.75 -2.71 4.14
C ALA A 358 27.88 -1.98 4.87
N ASP A 359 28.92 -2.71 5.28
CA ASP A 359 30.08 -2.17 5.99
C ASP A 359 30.83 -1.13 5.16
N PHE A 360 31.01 -1.40 3.86
CA PHE A 360 31.62 -0.44 2.95
C PHE A 360 30.81 0.87 2.89
N ILE A 361 29.49 0.77 2.74
CA ILE A 361 28.59 1.93 2.68
C ILE A 361 28.59 2.71 4.02
N ASN A 362 28.58 1.98 5.15
CA ASN A 362 28.65 2.57 6.50
C ASN A 362 29.97 3.32 6.72
N GLN A 363 31.10 2.74 6.32
CA GLN A 363 32.42 3.38 6.39
C GLN A 363 32.51 4.64 5.51
N ALA A 364 31.76 4.68 4.40
CA ALA A 364 31.62 5.86 3.55
C ALA A 364 30.69 6.95 4.12
N GLY A 365 30.11 6.74 5.31
CA GLY A 365 29.31 7.73 6.04
C GLY A 365 27.79 7.68 5.80
N TYR A 366 27.29 6.69 5.06
CA TYR A 366 25.86 6.48 4.87
C TYR A 366 25.34 5.35 5.75
N ALA A 367 24.25 5.60 6.48
CA ALA A 367 23.61 4.54 7.25
C ALA A 367 23.08 3.45 6.31
N SER A 368 23.55 2.21 6.49
CA SER A 368 23.18 1.08 5.64
C SER A 368 22.68 -0.12 6.46
N PRO A 369 21.44 -0.06 6.99
CA PRO A 369 20.88 -1.24 7.62
C PRO A 369 20.53 -2.31 6.59
N ILE A 370 20.67 -3.56 7.01
CA ILE A 370 20.17 -4.72 6.30
C ILE A 370 18.77 -5.01 6.82
N ARG A 371 17.79 -5.00 5.93
CA ARG A 371 16.39 -5.24 6.27
C ARG A 371 16.17 -6.71 6.64
N THR A 372 15.72 -6.97 7.86
CA THR A 372 15.28 -8.31 8.27
C THR A 372 14.07 -8.74 7.43
N PRO A 373 14.10 -9.90 6.76
CA PRO A 373 12.93 -10.43 6.06
C PRO A 373 11.78 -10.67 7.03
N ARG A 374 10.55 -10.33 6.61
CA ARG A 374 9.33 -10.47 7.42
C ARG A 374 8.22 -11.13 6.60
N GLY A 375 7.50 -12.08 7.21
CA GLY A 375 6.37 -12.79 6.59
C GLY A 375 6.74 -13.59 5.33
N ARG A 376 7.97 -14.10 5.24
CA ARG A 376 8.45 -14.84 4.05
C ARG A 376 7.74 -16.20 3.89
N ASP A 377 7.39 -16.84 4.99
CA ASP A 377 6.63 -18.09 5.08
C ASP A 377 5.22 -18.00 4.47
N ILE A 378 4.65 -16.78 4.43
CA ILE A 378 3.31 -16.50 3.89
C ILE A 378 3.34 -15.65 2.62
N LEU A 379 4.48 -15.56 1.93
CA LEU A 379 4.68 -14.71 0.74
C LEU A 379 4.23 -13.25 0.97
N ALA A 380 4.54 -12.68 2.13
CA ALA A 380 4.22 -11.30 2.49
C ALA A 380 5.44 -10.37 2.47
N ALA A 381 6.64 -10.91 2.21
CA ALA A 381 7.85 -10.10 2.16
C ALA A 381 7.87 -9.19 0.92
N CYS A 382 8.66 -8.12 0.98
CA CYS A 382 8.77 -7.16 -0.12
C CYS A 382 9.10 -7.85 -1.44
N GLY A 383 8.31 -7.55 -2.48
CA GLY A 383 8.45 -8.11 -3.81
C GLY A 383 7.75 -9.45 -4.04
N GLN A 384 7.11 -10.07 -3.05
CA GLN A 384 6.42 -11.36 -3.21
C GLN A 384 4.91 -11.24 -3.48
N LEU A 385 4.33 -10.06 -3.30
CA LEU A 385 2.88 -9.84 -3.40
C LEU A 385 2.37 -10.04 -4.83
N LYS A 386 1.25 -10.77 -4.99
CA LYS A 386 0.57 -11.00 -6.27
C LYS A 386 -0.84 -11.52 -6.02
N SER A 387 -1.82 -10.96 -6.72
CA SER A 387 -3.19 -11.50 -6.75
C SER A 387 -3.48 -12.22 -8.07
N GLU A 388 -4.55 -13.01 -8.11
CA GLU A 388 -5.05 -13.66 -9.34
C GLU A 388 -5.87 -12.70 -10.23
N SER A 389 -5.94 -11.42 -9.87
CA SER A 389 -6.74 -10.44 -10.59
C SER A 389 -6.17 -10.13 -11.97
N GLU A 390 -7.04 -10.22 -12.98
CA GLU A 390 -6.70 -9.99 -14.37
C GLU A 390 -7.74 -9.08 -15.03
N ARG A 391 -7.27 -8.13 -15.84
CA ARG A 391 -8.13 -7.20 -16.58
C ARG A 391 -8.89 -7.96 -17.67
N MET A 392 -10.23 -7.90 -17.65
CA MET A 392 -11.04 -8.42 -18.76
C MET A 392 -10.76 -7.62 -20.04
N ARG A 393 -10.71 -8.30 -21.19
CA ARG A 393 -10.58 -7.61 -22.48
C ARG A 393 -11.80 -6.74 -22.70
N LYS A 394 -11.64 -5.62 -23.42
CA LYS A 394 -12.74 -4.66 -23.65
C LYS A 394 -13.97 -5.33 -24.28
N VAL A 395 -13.76 -6.25 -25.23
CA VAL A 395 -14.85 -7.00 -25.91
C VAL A 395 -15.60 -7.87 -24.91
N ASP A 396 -14.89 -8.66 -24.12
CA ASP A 396 -15.48 -9.55 -23.11
C ASP A 396 -16.18 -8.76 -22.00
N ARG A 397 -15.62 -7.62 -21.60
CA ARG A 397 -16.23 -6.72 -20.61
C ARG A 397 -17.55 -6.14 -21.13
N LEU A 398 -17.56 -5.62 -22.36
CA LEU A 398 -18.79 -5.08 -22.96
C LEU A 398 -19.85 -6.17 -23.16
N ALA A 399 -19.45 -7.39 -23.53
CA ALA A 399 -20.34 -8.53 -23.62
C ALA A 399 -20.90 -8.94 -22.24
N PHE A 400 -20.06 -8.95 -21.21
CA PHE A 400 -20.48 -9.23 -19.84
C PHE A 400 -21.43 -8.16 -19.28
N GLU A 401 -21.11 -6.87 -19.49
CA GLU A 401 -21.97 -5.74 -19.13
C GLU A 401 -23.33 -5.85 -19.85
N ALA A 402 -23.35 -6.20 -21.14
CA ALA A 402 -24.57 -6.41 -21.91
C ALA A 402 -25.39 -7.62 -21.42
N MET A 403 -24.75 -8.75 -21.08
CA MET A 403 -25.42 -9.93 -20.51
C MET A 403 -26.02 -9.64 -19.13
N MET A 404 -25.32 -8.87 -18.30
CA MET A 404 -25.83 -8.46 -16.98
C MET A 404 -27.04 -7.54 -17.13
N ILE A 405 -27.01 -6.59 -18.08
CA ILE A 405 -28.16 -5.72 -18.37
C ILE A 405 -29.36 -6.51 -18.92
N ALA A 406 -29.13 -7.48 -19.82
CA ALA A 406 -30.19 -8.29 -20.42
C ALA A 406 -30.91 -9.20 -19.41
N ASN A 407 -30.19 -9.75 -18.43
CA ASN A 407 -30.78 -10.57 -17.37
C ASN A 407 -31.54 -9.78 -16.29
N HIS A 408 -31.56 -8.45 -16.37
CA HIS A 408 -32.32 -7.56 -15.49
C HIS A 408 -33.54 -6.93 -16.18
N GLY A 409 -33.84 -7.32 -17.43
CA GLY A 409 -34.96 -6.82 -18.23
C GLY A 409 -36.14 -7.78 -18.40
N GLU A 410 -36.11 -8.96 -17.76
CA GLU A 410 -37.21 -9.93 -17.74
C GLU A 410 -37.70 -10.12 -16.29
N ASP A 411 -38.38 -9.12 -15.74
CA ASP A 411 -39.30 -9.27 -14.60
C ASP A 411 -40.69 -8.73 -15.01
#